data_AF-A0A953YYQ0-F1
#
_entry.id   AF-A0A953YYQ0-F1
#
_cell.length_a   1.000
_cell.length_b   1.000
_cell.length_c   1.000
_cell.angle_alpha   90.00
_cell.angle_beta   90.00
_cell.angle_gamma   90.00
#
_symmetry.space_group_name_H-M   'P 1'
#
loop_
_entity.id
_entity.type
_entity.pdbx_description
1 polymer ?
#
loop_
_entity_poly.entity_id
_entity_poly.type
_entity_poly.pdbx_seq_one_letter_code
_entity_poly.pdbx_strand_id
1 'polypeptide(L)'
;MSQPIEREEMDMDVLLVGGGPANLACAIRLKQLVEEHNAHHPDDQMEPEIFVIEKGAELGHHQMSGAVMDPRGIEALLPNWLELGAPIEAQCGHDSEDGFFKLKEGKETLS
;
A
#
# COMPACT_ATOMS: atom_id res chain seq x y z
N MET A 1 -34.15 0.89 29.95
CA MET A 1 -34.17 0.75 28.48
C MET A 1 -32.88 1.37 27.96
N SER A 2 -32.00 0.59 27.33
CA SER A 2 -30.80 1.13 26.70
C SER A 2 -31.24 1.91 25.47
N GLN A 3 -30.86 3.19 25.38
CA GLN A 3 -31.04 3.93 24.14
C GLN A 3 -30.24 3.25 23.02
N PRO A 4 -30.80 3.16 21.80
CA PRO A 4 -30.06 2.62 20.67
C PRO A 4 -28.83 3.50 20.41
N ILE A 5 -27.68 2.86 20.18
CA ILE A 5 -26.46 3.57 19.81
C ILE A 5 -26.66 4.06 18.38
N GLU A 6 -26.73 5.39 18.22
CA GLU A 6 -26.72 6.05 16.92
C GLU A 6 -25.29 6.02 16.37
N ARG A 7 -25.10 5.48 15.16
CA ARG A 7 -23.80 5.45 14.49
C ARG A 7 -23.77 6.54 13.43
N GLU A 8 -22.65 7.25 13.33
CA GLU A 8 -22.43 8.17 12.21
C GLU A 8 -22.36 7.36 10.90
N GLU A 9 -23.06 7.86 9.89
CA GLU A 9 -23.06 7.35 8.53
C GLU A 9 -22.46 8.43 7.62
N MET A 10 -21.67 8.00 6.64
CA MET A 10 -21.05 8.87 5.65
C MET A 10 -21.14 8.17 4.30
N ASP A 11 -21.70 8.87 3.31
CA ASP A 11 -21.79 8.38 1.94
C ASP A 11 -20.42 8.44 1.25
N MET A 12 -20.18 7.51 0.34
CA MET A 12 -18.94 7.38 -0.42
C MET A 12 -19.16 6.46 -1.62
N ASP A 13 -18.52 6.76 -2.75
CA ASP A 13 -18.61 5.92 -3.94
C ASP A 13 -17.70 4.69 -3.82
N VAL A 14 -16.50 4.88 -3.24
CA VAL A 14 -15.50 3.83 -3.08
C VAL A 14 -14.88 3.90 -1.68
N LEU A 15 -14.99 2.81 -0.92
CA LEU A 15 -14.28 2.62 0.35
C LEU A 15 -13.21 1.53 0.23
N LEU A 16 -11.97 1.90 0.53
CA LEU A 16 -10.84 0.99 0.62
C LEU A 16 -10.47 0.78 2.10
N VAL A 17 -10.56 -0.48 2.56
CA VAL A 17 -10.29 -0.84 3.95
C VAL A 17 -8.86 -1.37 4.10
N GLY A 18 -8.00 -0.55 4.72
CA GLY A 18 -6.58 -0.80 4.93
C GLY A 18 -5.70 0.12 4.07
N GLY A 19 -4.72 0.78 4.67
CA GLY A 19 -3.70 1.61 4.04
C GLY A 19 -2.47 0.81 3.58
N GLY A 20 -2.71 -0.39 3.07
CA GLY A 20 -1.69 -1.30 2.52
C GLY A 20 -1.24 -0.91 1.10
N PRO A 21 -0.12 -1.44 0.60
CA PRO A 21 0.35 -1.16 -0.77
C PRO A 21 -0.69 -1.47 -1.84
N ALA A 22 -1.49 -2.54 -1.67
CA ALA A 22 -2.54 -2.90 -2.63
C ALA A 22 -3.65 -1.84 -2.74
N ASN A 23 -4.15 -1.36 -1.61
CA ASN A 23 -5.23 -0.37 -1.59
C ASN A 23 -4.73 1.04 -1.95
N LEU A 24 -3.52 1.41 -1.52
CA LEU A 24 -2.91 2.67 -1.96
C LEU A 24 -2.68 2.65 -3.48
N ALA A 25 -2.21 1.53 -4.04
CA ALA A 25 -2.09 1.36 -5.48
C ALA A 25 -3.46 1.47 -6.19
N CYS A 26 -4.50 0.84 -5.62
CA CYS A 26 -5.87 0.94 -6.13
C CYS A 26 -6.38 2.38 -6.13
N ALA A 27 -6.23 3.11 -5.02
CA ALA A 27 -6.65 4.50 -4.90
C ALA A 27 -5.96 5.41 -5.93
N ILE A 28 -4.64 5.27 -6.08
CA ILE A 28 -3.85 6.01 -7.07
C ILE A 28 -4.36 5.68 -8.48
N ARG A 29 -4.52 4.40 -8.82
CA ARG A 29 -4.97 3.99 -10.15
C ARG A 29 -6.39 4.46 -10.46
N LEU A 30 -7.29 4.43 -9.48
CA LEU A 30 -8.65 4.95 -9.63
C LEU A 30 -8.64 6.45 -9.96
N LYS A 31 -7.85 7.25 -9.23
CA LYS A 31 -7.74 8.69 -9.54
C LYS A 31 -7.16 8.93 -10.93
N GLN A 32 -6.12 8.20 -11.34
CA GLN A 32 -5.59 8.27 -12.70
C GLN A 32 -6.63 7.93 -13.78
N LEU A 33 -7.46 6.90 -13.54
CA LEU A 33 -8.53 6.49 -14.47
C LEU A 33 -9.63 7.55 -14.57
N VAL A 34 -9.97 8.22 -13.48
CA VAL A 34 -10.92 9.34 -13.47
C VAL A 34 -10.38 10.52 -14.27
N GLU A 35 -9.10 10.88 -14.07
CA GLU A 35 -8.43 11.92 -14.85
C GLU A 35 -8.40 11.58 -16.34
N GLU A 36 -8.06 10.33 -16.68
CA GLU A 36 -8.07 9.82 -18.05
C GLU A 36 -9.48 9.91 -18.66
N HIS A 37 -10.51 9.45 -17.95
CA HIS A 37 -11.90 9.56 -18.38
C HIS A 37 -12.29 11.03 -18.63
N ASN A 38 -12.03 11.91 -17.66
CA ASN A 38 -12.39 13.33 -17.76
C ASN A 38 -11.67 14.04 -18.91
N ALA A 39 -10.44 13.63 -19.24
CA ALA A 39 -9.71 14.16 -20.39
C ALA A 39 -10.33 13.73 -21.74
N HIS A 40 -10.89 12.52 -21.81
CA HIS A 40 -11.55 12.01 -23.02
C HIS A 40 -13.04 12.40 -23.12
N HIS A 41 -13.67 12.77 -22.00
CA HIS A 41 -15.09 13.06 -21.88
C HIS A 41 -15.34 14.43 -21.20
N PRO A 42 -15.01 15.55 -21.86
CA PRO A 42 -15.09 16.89 -21.25
C PRO A 42 -16.52 17.32 -20.89
N ASP A 43 -17.54 16.77 -21.55
CA ASP A 43 -18.96 17.06 -21.30
C ASP A 43 -19.60 16.11 -20.26
N ASP A 44 -18.87 15.08 -19.80
CA ASP A 44 -19.36 14.05 -18.86
C ASP A 44 -18.27 13.71 -17.84
N GLN A 45 -17.98 14.70 -16.99
CA GLN A 45 -16.95 14.60 -15.97
C GLN A 45 -17.41 13.81 -14.75
N MET A 46 -16.51 13.01 -14.21
CA MET A 46 -16.69 12.23 -12.98
C MET A 46 -15.78 12.75 -11.88
N GLU A 47 -16.28 12.81 -10.65
CA GLU A 47 -15.51 13.13 -9.47
C GLU A 47 -15.97 12.23 -8.30
N PRO A 48 -15.52 10.96 -8.26
CA PRO A 48 -15.97 10.03 -7.24
C PRO A 48 -15.29 10.31 -5.89
N GLU A 49 -16.06 10.11 -4.83
CA GLU A 49 -15.59 10.16 -3.45
C GLU A 49 -14.91 8.84 -3.07
N ILE A 50 -13.57 8.88 -3.02
CA ILE A 50 -12.72 7.72 -2.74
C ILE A 50 -12.12 7.86 -1.34
N PHE A 51 -12.46 6.95 -0.45
CA PHE A 51 -11.97 6.90 0.91
C PHE A 51 -11.00 5.73 1.12
N VAL A 52 -9.92 5.99 1.85
CA VAL A 52 -9.02 4.95 2.37
C VAL A 52 -9.02 5.06 3.88
N ILE A 53 -9.38 3.97 4.57
CA ILE A 53 -9.32 3.90 6.02
C ILE A 53 -8.17 2.99 6.45
N GLU A 54 -7.42 3.40 7.47
CA GLU A 54 -6.33 2.61 8.06
C GLU A 54 -6.48 2.63 9.58
N LYS A 55 -6.22 1.49 10.23
CA LYS A 55 -6.28 1.35 11.69
C LYS A 55 -5.06 1.99 12.37
N GLY A 56 -3.93 2.01 11.68
CA GLY A 56 -2.71 2.67 12.12
C GLY A 56 -2.91 4.16 12.35
N ALA A 57 -2.22 4.72 13.36
CA ALA A 57 -2.20 6.16 13.59
C ALA A 57 -1.60 6.93 12.39
N GLU A 58 -0.73 6.26 11.65
CA GLU A 58 -0.08 6.74 10.43
C GLU A 58 -0.06 5.62 9.39
N LEU A 59 0.00 5.98 8.11
CA LEU A 59 0.19 5.00 7.03
C LEU A 59 1.52 4.26 7.24
N GLY A 60 1.50 2.94 7.10
CA GLY A 60 2.69 2.10 7.30
C GLY A 60 2.94 1.63 8.74
N HIS A 61 2.26 2.18 9.76
CA HIS A 61 2.55 1.86 11.17
C HIS A 61 2.35 0.39 11.55
N HIS A 62 1.45 -0.32 10.87
CA HIS A 62 1.22 -1.76 11.06
C HIS A 62 1.76 -2.63 9.92
N GLN A 63 2.47 -2.05 8.96
CA GLN A 63 3.07 -2.80 7.86
C GLN A 63 4.38 -3.44 8.35
N MET A 64 4.46 -4.77 8.26
CA MET A 64 5.67 -5.52 8.56
C MET A 64 6.00 -6.40 7.36
N SER A 65 7.20 -6.26 6.82
CA SER A 65 7.67 -6.98 5.64
C SER A 65 9.18 -7.14 5.70
N GLY A 66 9.72 -8.12 4.97
CA GLY A 66 11.16 -8.17 4.68
C GLY A 66 11.61 -7.09 3.70
N ALA A 67 10.67 -6.30 3.15
CA ALA A 67 10.89 -5.15 2.27
C ALA A 67 11.67 -5.44 0.98
N VAL A 68 11.74 -6.70 0.56
CA VAL A 68 12.19 -7.08 -0.79
C VAL A 68 10.99 -7.06 -1.73
N MET A 69 11.01 -6.17 -2.71
CA MET A 69 9.90 -5.93 -3.64
C MET A 69 10.36 -6.05 -5.08
N ASP A 70 9.52 -6.68 -5.91
CA ASP A 70 9.67 -6.64 -7.37
C ASP A 70 9.17 -5.28 -7.91
N PRO A 71 10.02 -4.51 -8.60
CA PRO A 71 9.67 -3.15 -9.02
C PRO A 71 8.59 -3.10 -10.11
N ARG A 72 8.32 -4.20 -10.83
CA ARG A 72 7.38 -4.22 -11.97
C ARG A 72 6.01 -3.62 -11.63
N GLY A 73 5.50 -3.88 -10.43
CA GLY A 73 4.21 -3.37 -10.00
C GLY A 73 4.19 -1.84 -9.83
N ILE A 74 5.21 -1.29 -9.17
CA ILE A 74 5.27 0.16 -8.94
C ILE A 74 5.69 0.92 -10.20
N GLU A 75 6.53 0.33 -11.05
CA GLU A 75 6.88 0.90 -12.37
C GLU A 75 5.65 1.02 -13.27
N ALA A 76 4.74 0.04 -13.24
CA ALA A 76 3.51 0.10 -14.01
C ALA A 76 2.53 1.18 -13.48
N LEU A 77 2.50 1.40 -12.16
CA LEU A 77 1.60 2.37 -11.52
C LEU A 77 2.14 3.81 -11.58
N LEU A 78 3.45 3.97 -11.36
CA LEU A 78 4.18 5.23 -11.26
C LEU A 78 5.53 5.08 -11.99
N PRO A 79 5.57 5.32 -13.32
CA PRO A 79 6.80 5.10 -14.11
C PRO A 79 8.01 5.91 -13.63
N ASN A 80 7.79 7.06 -12.99
CA ASN A 80 8.81 7.95 -12.44
C ASN A 80 8.98 7.82 -10.90
N TRP A 81 8.60 6.69 -10.31
CA TRP A 81 8.60 6.48 -8.85
C TRP A 81 9.94 6.75 -8.15
N LEU A 82 11.07 6.50 -8.82
CA LEU A 82 12.40 6.81 -8.29
C LEU A 82 12.64 8.33 -8.19
N GLU A 83 12.21 9.10 -9.19
CA GLU A 83 12.34 10.56 -9.20
C GLU A 83 11.43 11.22 -8.17
N LEU A 84 10.30 10.57 -7.86
CA LEU A 84 9.40 10.98 -6.78
C LEU A 84 9.96 10.73 -5.38
N GLY A 85 11.17 10.16 -5.27
CA GLY A 85 11.90 10.01 -4.00
C GLY A 85 11.53 8.75 -3.23
N ALA A 86 11.19 7.65 -3.93
CA ALA A 86 10.92 6.38 -3.26
C ALA A 86 12.09 5.92 -2.36
N PRO A 87 11.82 5.48 -1.12
CA PRO A 87 12.85 5.18 -0.12
C PRO A 87 13.47 3.80 -0.36
N ILE A 88 14.37 3.70 -1.34
CA ILE A 88 15.09 2.47 -1.68
C ILE A 88 16.47 2.48 -1.02
N GLU A 89 16.67 1.57 -0.07
CA GLU A 89 17.93 1.45 0.68
C GLU A 89 19.00 0.66 -0.08
N ALA A 90 18.59 -0.34 -0.87
CA ALA A 90 19.49 -1.19 -1.62
C ALA A 90 18.80 -1.80 -2.85
N GLN A 91 19.56 -2.00 -3.93
CA GLN A 91 19.14 -2.80 -5.08
C GLN A 91 19.59 -4.25 -4.88
N CYS A 92 18.69 -5.22 -5.12
CA CYS A 92 19.07 -6.63 -5.16
C CYS A 92 20.00 -6.88 -6.33
N GLY A 93 21.27 -7.14 -6.02
CA GLY A 93 22.28 -7.56 -6.99
C GLY A 93 22.15 -9.04 -7.35
N HIS A 94 22.98 -9.45 -8.30
CA HIS A 94 23.14 -10.87 -8.61
C HIS A 94 23.92 -11.54 -7.49
N ASP A 95 23.36 -12.59 -6.90
CA ASP A 95 24.10 -13.41 -5.96
C ASP A 95 24.92 -14.46 -6.73
N SER A 96 26.18 -14.67 -6.32
CA SER A 96 27.07 -15.66 -6.93
C SER A 96 27.17 -16.94 -6.10
N GLU A 97 26.67 -16.94 -4.87
CA GLU A 97 26.80 -18.06 -3.93
C GLU A 97 25.54 -18.22 -3.07
N ASP A 98 24.92 -19.41 -3.09
CA ASP A 98 23.82 -19.75 -2.19
C ASP A 98 24.35 -20.06 -0.78
N GLY A 99 23.98 -19.23 0.20
CA GLY A 99 24.34 -19.42 1.61
C GLY A 99 23.27 -20.17 2.40
N PHE A 100 23.59 -21.38 2.87
CA PHE A 100 22.73 -22.11 3.83
C PHE A 100 23.22 -21.89 5.26
N PHE A 101 22.42 -21.21 6.08
CA PHE A 101 22.72 -20.99 7.50
C PHE A 101 21.99 -22.01 8.37
N LYS A 102 22.74 -22.83 9.11
CA LYS A 102 22.19 -23.73 10.13
C LYS A 102 22.38 -23.10 11.50
N LEU A 103 21.28 -22.91 12.24
CA LEU A 103 21.34 -22.53 13.64
C LEU A 103 22.06 -23.63 14.43
N LYS A 104 23.07 -23.26 15.23
CA LYS A 104 23.71 -24.21 16.16
C LYS A 104 22.70 -24.68 17.19
N GLU A 105 22.80 -25.95 17.60
CA GLU A 105 22.03 -26.46 18.75
C GLU A 105 22.29 -25.58 19.98
N GLY A 106 21.20 -25.23 20.68
CA GLY A 106 21.21 -24.25 21.75
C GLY A 106 22.16 -24.65 22.88
N LYS A 107 22.88 -23.67 23.44
CA LYS A 107 23.52 -23.86 24.75
C LYS A 107 22.42 -23.98 25.80
N GLU A 108 22.53 -25.00 26.65
CA GLU A 108 21.70 -25.16 27.84
C GLU A 108 21.61 -23.83 28.60
N THR A 109 20.38 -23.42 28.88
CA THR A 109 20.06 -22.27 29.72
C THR A 109 20.75 -22.41 31.06
N LEU A 110 21.62 -21.46 31.40
CA LEU A 110 22.11 -21.30 32.77
C LEU A 110 20.92 -20.89 33.64
N SER A 111 20.62 -21.74 34.62
CA SER A 111 19.71 -21.54 35.74
C SER A 111 20.08 -20.32 36.58
#